data_AF-A0A6B1GI38-F1
#
_entry.id   AF-A0A6B1GI38-F1
#
_cell.length_a   1.000
_cell.length_b   1.000
_cell.length_c   1.000
_cell.angle_alpha   90.00
_cell.angle_beta   90.00
_cell.angle_gamma   90.00
#
_symmetry.space_group_name_H-M   'P 1'
#
loop_
_entity.id
_entity.type
_entity.pdbx_description
1 polymer ?
#
loop_
_entity_poly.entity_id
_entity_poly.type
_entity_poly.pdbx_seq_one_letter_code
_entity_poly.pdbx_strand_id
1 'polypeptide(L)'
;MTEQEPRYGDPYRYPPPGEGEWRADDVRALRRHLGETQRQFADRIGTNQQTVSEWERRARRPRRMARRLLQLVAEQAGYYRVDGGEGPPS
;
A
#
# COMPACT_ATOMS: atom_id res chain seq x y z
N MET A 1 8.44 28.21 -9.97
CA MET A 1 8.78 26.87 -9.43
C MET A 1 7.47 26.17 -9.16
N THR A 2 6.94 25.50 -10.17
CA THR A 2 5.57 24.96 -10.15
C THR A 2 5.62 23.60 -9.47
N GLU A 3 5.18 23.53 -8.21
CA GLU A 3 4.83 22.27 -7.57
C GLU A 3 3.70 21.64 -8.39
N GLN A 4 4.06 20.66 -9.22
CA GLN A 4 3.10 19.85 -9.95
C GLN A 4 2.45 18.90 -8.95
N GLU A 5 1.16 19.11 -8.69
CA GLU A 5 0.33 18.23 -7.87
C GLU A 5 0.38 16.77 -8.38
N PRO A 6 0.49 15.77 -7.49
CA PRO A 6 0.48 14.39 -7.91
C PRO A 6 -0.91 14.02 -8.44
N ARG A 7 -0.99 13.73 -9.74
CA ARG A 7 -2.20 13.27 -10.42
C ARG A 7 -2.60 11.92 -9.84
N TYR A 8 -3.75 11.89 -9.18
CA TYR A 8 -4.33 10.70 -8.56
C TYR A 8 -4.70 9.70 -9.66
N GLY A 9 -3.82 8.73 -9.93
CA GLY A 9 -4.07 7.71 -10.96
C GLY A 9 -2.88 6.85 -11.40
N ASP A 10 -1.70 7.00 -10.80
CA ASP A 10 -0.52 6.23 -11.22
C ASP A 10 -0.50 4.82 -10.60
N PRO A 11 -0.49 3.74 -11.40
CA PRO A 11 -0.54 2.37 -10.90
C PRO A 11 0.76 1.89 -10.23
N TYR A 12 1.85 2.66 -10.25
CA TYR A 12 3.12 2.27 -9.63
C TYR A 12 3.64 3.35 -8.67
N ARG A 13 3.14 3.30 -7.43
CA ARG A 13 3.61 4.18 -6.35
C ARG A 13 5.02 3.78 -5.92
N TYR A 14 6.02 4.50 -6.42
CA TYR A 14 7.37 4.55 -5.86
C TYR A 14 7.61 5.95 -5.25
N PRO A 15 8.27 6.09 -4.09
CA PRO A 15 8.84 5.05 -3.22
C PRO A 15 7.77 4.31 -2.40
N PRO A 16 8.10 3.14 -1.80
CA PRO A 16 7.23 2.48 -0.84
C PRO A 16 6.76 3.49 0.22
N PRO A 17 5.53 3.36 0.76
CA PRO A 17 5.16 4.12 1.94
C PRO A 17 6.26 3.90 2.99
N GLY A 18 6.99 4.96 3.36
CA GLY A 18 8.00 4.87 4.39
C GLY A 18 7.41 4.29 5.68
N GLU A 19 8.25 3.87 6.63
CA GLU A 19 7.84 3.13 7.85
C GLU A 19 6.68 3.77 8.66
N GLY A 20 6.33 5.03 8.37
CA GLY A 20 5.24 5.79 8.95
C GLY A 20 3.85 5.70 8.28
N GLU A 21 3.71 5.49 6.97
CA GLU A 21 2.55 6.05 6.24
C GLU A 21 1.70 5.07 5.39
N TRP A 22 1.38 3.87 5.86
CA TRP A 22 0.29 3.11 5.22
C TRP A 22 -1.05 3.85 5.39
N ARG A 23 -1.48 4.56 4.34
CA ARG A 23 -2.77 5.27 4.29
C ARG A 23 -3.85 4.35 3.72
N ALA A 24 -5.11 4.79 3.83
CA ALA A 24 -6.26 4.01 3.37
C ALA A 24 -6.14 3.57 1.91
N ASP A 25 -5.67 4.47 1.05
CA ASP A 25 -5.50 4.20 -0.38
C ASP A 25 -4.39 3.19 -0.65
N ASP A 26 -3.31 3.21 0.14
CA ASP A 26 -2.22 2.23 0.04
C ASP A 26 -2.67 0.81 0.39
N VAL A 27 -3.39 0.68 1.50
CA VAL A 27 -3.95 -0.59 1.95
C VAL A 27 -4.89 -1.16 0.89
N ARG A 28 -5.76 -0.31 0.33
CA ARG A 28 -6.68 -0.70 -0.74
C ARG A 28 -5.93 -1.07 -2.02
N ALA A 29 -4.92 -0.30 -2.41
CA ALA A 29 -4.15 -0.52 -3.62
C ALA A 29 -3.37 -1.83 -3.56
N LEU A 30 -2.66 -2.09 -2.46
CA LEU A 30 -1.96 -3.36 -2.23
C LEU A 30 -2.92 -4.56 -2.29
N ARG A 31 -4.08 -4.47 -1.60
CA ARG A 31 -5.07 -5.53 -1.66
C ARG A 31 -5.58 -5.78 -3.08
N ARG A 32 -5.86 -4.72 -3.83
CA ARG A 32 -6.34 -4.82 -5.22
C ARG A 32 -5.28 -5.37 -6.15
N HIS A 33 -4.01 -5.00 -5.97
CA HIS A 33 -2.87 -5.57 -6.68
C HIS A 33 -2.77 -7.08 -6.48
N LEU A 34 -3.05 -7.56 -5.26
CA LEU A 34 -3.12 -8.99 -4.94
C LEU A 34 -4.38 -9.70 -5.46
N GLY A 35 -5.37 -8.96 -5.98
CA GLY A 35 -6.66 -9.54 -6.39
C GLY A 35 -7.51 -10.07 -5.23
N GLU A 36 -7.25 -9.63 -4.00
CA GLU A 36 -7.85 -10.21 -2.80
C GLU A 36 -9.10 -9.45 -2.31
N THR A 37 -10.04 -10.20 -1.72
CA THR A 37 -11.13 -9.64 -0.92
C THR A 37 -10.59 -9.07 0.40
N GLN A 38 -11.34 -8.18 1.07
CA GLN A 38 -10.93 -7.64 2.38
C GLN A 38 -10.71 -8.75 3.43
N ARG A 39 -11.43 -9.88 3.34
CA ARG A 39 -11.25 -11.02 4.25
C ARG A 39 -9.94 -11.77 3.95
N GLN A 40 -9.70 -12.16 2.71
CA GLN A 40 -8.47 -12.85 2.32
C GLN A 40 -7.21 -12.03 2.67
N PHE A 41 -7.26 -10.72 2.41
CA PHE A 41 -6.17 -9.82 2.76
C PHE A 41 -5.98 -9.71 4.28
N ALA A 42 -7.07 -9.66 5.04
CA ALA A 42 -7.01 -9.66 6.50
C ALA A 42 -6.38 -10.95 7.05
N ASP A 43 -6.79 -12.10 6.51
CA ASP A 43 -6.25 -13.42 6.89
C ASP A 43 -4.74 -13.47 6.61
N ARG A 44 -4.30 -12.95 5.45
CA ARG A 44 -2.88 -12.89 5.05
C ARG A 44 -2.02 -12.09 6.04
N ILE A 45 -2.53 -10.97 6.55
CA ILE A 45 -1.79 -10.10 7.50
C ILE A 45 -2.14 -10.35 8.97
N GLY A 46 -2.87 -11.42 9.27
CA GLY A 46 -3.19 -11.83 10.65
C GLY A 46 -4.12 -10.85 11.38
N THR A 47 -5.10 -10.27 10.69
CA THR A 47 -6.13 -9.39 11.29
C THR A 47 -7.54 -9.82 10.87
N ASN A 48 -8.57 -9.03 11.16
CA ASN A 48 -9.93 -9.29 10.73
C ASN A 48 -10.39 -8.36 9.60
N GLN A 49 -11.41 -8.80 8.85
CA GLN A 49 -11.96 -8.04 7.71
C GLN A 49 -12.43 -6.63 8.11
N GLN A 50 -13.04 -6.48 9.28
CA GLN A 50 -13.52 -5.19 9.80
C GLN A 50 -12.38 -4.19 9.96
N THR A 51 -11.23 -4.64 10.47
CA THR A 51 -10.03 -3.82 10.66
C THR A 51 -9.49 -3.31 9.32
N VAL A 52 -9.40 -4.18 8.30
CA VAL A 52 -9.03 -3.77 6.93
C VAL A 52 -10.03 -2.75 6.38
N SER A 53 -11.33 -3.00 6.61
CA SER A 53 -12.42 -2.10 6.23
C SER A 53 -12.29 -0.70 6.86
N GLU A 54 -11.94 -0.61 8.14
CA GLU A 54 -11.70 0.65 8.85
C GLU A 54 -10.48 1.39 8.30
N TRP A 55 -9.42 0.66 7.94
CA TRP A 55 -8.24 1.24 7.31
C TRP A 55 -8.58 1.83 5.94
N GLU A 56 -9.24 1.06 5.07
CA GLU A 56 -9.60 1.50 3.72
C GLU A 56 -10.63 2.64 3.69
N ARG A 57 -11.37 2.87 4.78
CA ARG A 57 -12.30 4.00 4.92
C ARG A 57 -11.73 5.17 5.70
N ARG A 58 -10.43 5.15 6.04
CA ARG A 58 -9.76 6.19 6.84
C ARG A 58 -10.31 6.34 8.27
N ALA A 59 -11.12 5.39 8.75
CA ALA A 59 -11.67 5.40 10.10
C ALA A 59 -10.60 5.07 11.16
N ARG A 60 -9.58 4.29 10.77
CA ARG A 60 -8.46 3.93 11.65
C ARG A 60 -7.17 3.78 10.83
N ARG A 61 -6.02 4.02 11.45
CA ARG A 61 -4.71 3.75 10.83
C ARG A 61 -4.14 2.39 11.26
N PRO A 62 -3.40 1.68 10.39
CA PRO A 62 -2.69 0.48 10.78
C PRO A 62 -1.66 0.76 11.89
N ARG A 63 -1.61 -0.09 12.91
CA ARG A 63 -0.61 -0.01 13.99
C ARG A 63 0.79 -0.35 13.48
N ARG A 64 1.84 -0.06 14.26
CA ARG A 64 3.25 -0.34 13.90
C ARG A 64 3.48 -1.76 13.38
N MET A 65 2.97 -2.79 14.07
CA MET A 65 3.13 -4.18 13.62
C MET A 65 2.41 -4.44 12.29
N ALA A 66 1.15 -4.00 12.17
CA ALA A 66 0.40 -4.13 10.92
C ALA A 66 1.10 -3.44 9.74
N ARG A 67 1.70 -2.27 9.95
CA ARG A 67 2.51 -1.57 8.93
C ARG A 67 3.71 -2.40 8.46
N ARG A 68 4.38 -3.11 9.38
CA ARG A 68 5.49 -4.01 9.02
C ARG A 68 5.01 -5.20 8.21
N LEU A 69 3.86 -5.79 8.56
CA LEU A 69 3.27 -6.89 7.79
C LEU A 69 2.80 -6.43 6.40
N LEU A 70 2.18 -5.26 6.30
CA LEU A 70 1.80 -4.66 5.01
C LEU A 70 3.03 -4.44 4.13
N GLN A 71 4.12 -3.92 4.71
CA GLN A 71 5.39 -3.74 4.00
C GLN A 71 5.94 -5.08 3.48
N LEU A 72 5.98 -6.11 4.33
CA LEU A 72 6.46 -7.44 3.95
C LEU A 72 5.62 -8.04 2.81
N VAL A 73 4.28 -7.96 2.92
CA VAL A 73 3.37 -8.46 1.89
C VAL A 73 3.57 -7.72 0.58
N ALA A 74 3.76 -6.40 0.61
CA ALA A 74 4.02 -5.60 -0.59
C ALA A 74 5.35 -6.00 -1.27
N GLU A 75 6.41 -6.20 -0.50
CA GLU A 75 7.70 -6.66 -1.02
C GLU A 75 7.60 -8.05 -1.65
N GLN A 76 6.94 -8.99 -0.97
CA GLN A 76 6.72 -10.35 -1.46
C GLN A 76 5.86 -10.39 -2.73
N ALA A 77 4.89 -9.48 -2.85
CA ALA A 77 4.02 -9.36 -4.00
C ALA A 77 4.66 -8.63 -5.19
N GLY A 78 5.93 -8.21 -5.07
CA GLY A 78 6.58 -7.38 -6.08
C GLY A 78 5.90 -6.03 -6.30
N TYR A 79 5.09 -5.56 -5.34
CA TYR A 79 4.29 -4.35 -5.47
C TYR A 79 5.14 -3.08 -5.72
N TYR A 80 6.42 -3.12 -5.34
CA TYR A 80 7.37 -2.04 -5.54
C TYR A 80 8.38 -2.30 -6.68
N ARG A 81 8.33 -3.46 -7.35
CA ARG A 81 9.30 -3.78 -8.39
C ARG A 81 8.88 -3.10 -9.68
N VAL A 82 9.62 -2.04 -10.03
CA VAL A 82 9.68 -1.54 -11.40
C VAL A 82 10.48 -2.56 -12.22
N ASP A 83 9.90 -3.08 -13.30
CA ASP A 83 10.70 -3.71 -14.33
C ASP A 83 11.63 -2.62 -14.91
N GLY A 84 12.94 -2.87 -14.88
CA GLY A 84 13.97 -1.84 -15.00
C GLY A 84 13.93 -1.02 -16.29
N GLY A 85 14.09 0.28 -16.14
CA GLY A 85 14.38 1.23 -17.21
C GLY A 85 14.24 2.66 -16.72
N GLU A 86 15.34 3.26 -16.27
CA GLU A 86 15.48 4.67 -15.88
C GLU A 86 14.89 5.03 -14.50
N GLY A 87 15.76 5.08 -13.49
CA GLY A 87 15.53 5.94 -12.32
C GLY A 87 15.46 7.42 -12.75
N PRO A 88 14.96 8.33 -11.89
CA PRO A 88 14.76 9.72 -12.28
C PRO A 88 16.07 10.34 -12.79
N PRO A 89 16.08 11.04 -13.94
CA PRO A 89 17.27 11.75 -14.39
C PRO A 89 17.67 12.79 -13.34
N SER A 90 19.00 12.90 -13.15
CA SER A 90 19.68 13.72 -12.14
C SER A 90 19.19 15.16 -12.01
#